data_AF-A0A7V4SQJ5-F1
#
_entry.id   AF-A0A7V4SQJ5-F1
#
_cell.length_a   1.000
_cell.length_b   1.000
_cell.length_c   1.000
_cell.angle_alpha   90.00
_cell.angle_beta   90.00
_cell.angle_gamma   90.00
#
_symmetry.space_group_name_H-M   'P 1'
#
loop_
_entity.id
_entity.type
_entity.pdbx_description
1 polymer ?
#
loop_
_entity_poly.entity_id
_entity_poly.type
_entity_poly.pdbx_seq_one_letter_code
_entity_poly.pdbx_strand_id
1 'polypeptide(L)'
;FARVLAEIRVGKLRREALRDMAERVEVPELKSFVAAVIQADQLGASIGRILHVQADQMRLKRRQRAEEIAQRAPLKMLFPLIFLIFPALFIVLLGPAIISIKTSGVLKII
;
A
#
# COMPACT_ATOMS: atom_id res chain seq x y z
N PHE A 1 -31.50 -13.76 -23.19
CA PHE A 1 -31.88 -12.33 -23.32
C PHE A 1 -33.31 -12.08 -23.83
N ALA A 2 -33.84 -12.79 -24.84
CA ALA A 2 -35.22 -12.57 -25.31
C ALA A 2 -36.29 -12.62 -24.19
N ARG A 3 -36.18 -13.60 -23.29
CA ARG A 3 -37.06 -13.71 -22.11
C ARG A 3 -36.94 -12.53 -21.13
N VAL A 4 -35.73 -12.01 -20.92
CA VAL A 4 -35.49 -10.81 -20.09
C VAL A 4 -36.19 -9.59 -20.69
N LEU A 5 -36.09 -9.40 -22.00
CA LEU A 5 -36.75 -8.30 -22.69
C LEU A 5 -38.28 -8.44 -22.63
N ALA A 6 -38.80 -9.66 -22.74
CA ALA A 6 -40.24 -9.92 -22.58
C ALA A 6 -40.72 -9.62 -21.15
N GLU A 7 -39.99 -10.07 -20.12
CA GLU A 7 -40.29 -9.78 -18.71
C GLU A 7 -40.29 -8.27 -18.41
N ILE A 8 -39.32 -7.52 -18.97
CA ILE A 8 -39.27 -6.06 -18.86
C ILE A 8 -40.47 -5.39 -19.55
N ARG A 9 -40.86 -5.88 -20.74
CA ARG A 9 -42.00 -5.33 -21.50
C ARG A 9 -43.34 -5.49 -20.78
N VAL A 10 -43.48 -6.50 -19.92
CA VAL A 10 -44.68 -6.72 -19.10
C VAL A 10 -44.60 -6.05 -17.72
N GLY A 11 -43.63 -5.15 -17.51
CA GLY A 11 -43.57 -4.26 -16.34
C GLY A 11 -42.59 -4.68 -15.24
N LYS A 12 -41.82 -5.76 -15.43
CA LYS A 12 -40.80 -6.18 -14.44
C LYS A 12 -39.60 -5.23 -14.45
N LEU A 13 -39.05 -4.94 -13.27
CA LEU A 13 -37.86 -4.11 -13.16
C LEU A 13 -36.66 -4.77 -13.87
N ARG A 14 -35.89 -3.97 -14.62
CA ARG A 14 -34.71 -4.43 -15.39
C ARG A 14 -33.73 -5.23 -14.54
N ARG A 15 -33.47 -4.76 -13.33
CA ARG A 15 -32.58 -5.42 -12.35
C ARG A 15 -33.07 -6.80 -11.94
N GLU A 16 -34.38 -6.97 -11.78
CA GLU A 16 -35.01 -8.23 -11.38
C GLU A 16 -35.00 -9.21 -12.54
N ALA A 17 -35.40 -8.77 -13.74
CA ALA A 17 -35.37 -9.62 -14.94
C ALA A 17 -33.96 -10.13 -15.27
N LEU A 18 -32.93 -9.32 -15.05
CA LEU A 18 -31.53 -9.73 -15.19
C LEU A 18 -31.08 -10.70 -14.10
N ARG A 19 -31.47 -10.47 -12.84
CA ARG A 19 -31.16 -11.36 -11.70
C ARG A 19 -31.76 -12.74 -11.89
N ASP A 20 -33.02 -12.81 -12.29
CA ASP A 20 -33.72 -14.07 -12.58
C ASP A 20 -33.12 -14.81 -13.79
N MET A 21 -32.56 -14.09 -14.76
CA MET A 21 -31.80 -14.72 -15.83
C MET A 21 -30.51 -15.36 -15.32
N ALA A 22 -29.77 -14.67 -14.43
CA ALA A 22 -28.54 -15.21 -13.85
C ALA A 22 -28.79 -16.44 -12.96
N GLU A 23 -29.90 -16.47 -12.23
CA GLU A 23 -30.27 -17.62 -11.39
C GLU A 23 -30.66 -18.85 -12.22
N ARG A 24 -31.34 -18.67 -13.36
CA ARG A 24 -31.78 -19.79 -14.23
C ARG A 24 -30.66 -20.47 -15.02
N VAL A 25 -29.60 -19.73 -15.33
CA VAL A 25 -28.52 -20.24 -16.20
C VAL A 25 -27.43 -20.94 -15.39
N GLU A 26 -27.36 -20.71 -14.07
CA GLU A 26 -26.41 -21.34 -13.14
C GLU A 26 -24.93 -21.28 -13.55
N VAL A 27 -24.57 -20.38 -14.45
CA VAL A 27 -23.20 -20.13 -14.89
C VAL A 27 -22.59 -19.01 -14.01
N PRO A 28 -21.55 -19.28 -13.22
CA PRO A 28 -20.93 -18.31 -12.30
C PRO A 28 -20.47 -17.01 -12.99
N GLU A 29 -19.98 -17.12 -14.22
CA GLU A 29 -19.51 -16.01 -15.05
C GLU A 29 -20.66 -15.08 -15.43
N LEU A 30 -21.82 -15.64 -15.78
CA LEU A 30 -23.00 -14.86 -16.15
C LEU A 30 -23.56 -14.11 -14.93
N LYS A 31 -23.52 -14.73 -13.75
CA LYS A 31 -23.95 -14.11 -12.49
C LYS A 31 -23.09 -12.90 -12.14
N SER A 32 -21.78 -13.02 -12.29
CA SER A 32 -20.83 -11.91 -12.12
C SER A 32 -21.08 -10.78 -13.12
N PHE A 33 -21.30 -11.12 -14.40
CA PHE A 33 -21.63 -10.15 -15.45
C PHE A 33 -22.92 -9.38 -15.15
N VAL A 34 -24.00 -10.08 -14.79
CA VAL A 34 -25.29 -9.47 -14.44
C VAL A 34 -25.16 -8.56 -13.22
N ALA A 35 -24.39 -8.94 -12.19
CA ALA A 35 -24.17 -8.11 -11.02
C ALA A 35 -23.47 -6.77 -11.37
N ALA A 36 -22.49 -6.79 -12.27
CA ALA A 36 -21.81 -5.58 -12.75
C ALA A 36 -22.75 -4.66 -13.53
N VAL A 37 -23.61 -5.23 -14.40
CA VAL A 37 -24.62 -4.47 -15.16
C VAL A 37 -25.65 -3.83 -14.23
N ILE A 38 -26.10 -4.55 -13.19
CA ILE A 38 -27.04 -4.01 -12.20
C ILE A 38 -26.39 -2.90 -11.36
N GLN A 39 -25.12 -3.03 -10.97
CA GLN A 39 -24.39 -1.98 -10.25
C GLN A 39 -24.24 -0.71 -11.10
N ALA A 40 -23.93 -0.85 -12.39
CA ALA A 40 -23.82 0.27 -13.31
C ALA A 40 -25.17 1.00 -13.50
N ASP A 41 -26.28 0.26 -13.54
CA ASP A 41 -27.64 0.78 -13.67
C ASP A 41 -28.16 1.43 -12.36
N GLN A 42 -27.78 0.90 -11.18
CA GLN A 42 -28.23 1.41 -9.88
C GLN A 42 -27.50 2.68 -9.40
N LEU A 43 -26.22 2.85 -9.76
CA LEU A 43 -25.41 3.91 -9.16
C LEU A 43 -25.72 5.30 -9.70
N GLY A 44 -26.16 5.46 -10.95
CA GLY A 44 -26.37 6.77 -11.58
C GLY A 44 -25.13 7.71 -11.60
N ALA A 45 -24.02 7.33 -10.97
CA ALA A 45 -22.79 8.07 -10.85
C ALA A 45 -21.82 7.60 -11.94
N SER A 46 -21.31 8.54 -12.73
CA SER A 46 -20.50 8.21 -13.90
C SER A 46 -19.32 7.32 -13.52
N ILE A 47 -19.14 6.22 -14.25
CA ILE A 47 -17.90 5.42 -14.25
C ILE A 47 -16.68 6.33 -14.34
N GLY A 48 -16.79 7.46 -15.06
CA GLY A 48 -15.79 8.52 -15.11
C GLY A 48 -15.38 9.07 -13.74
N ARG A 49 -16.31 9.36 -12.83
CA ARG A 49 -15.99 9.85 -11.47
C ARG A 49 -15.23 8.80 -10.67
N ILE A 50 -15.63 7.54 -10.77
CA ILE A 50 -14.96 6.43 -10.08
C ILE A 50 -13.54 6.26 -10.64
N LEU A 51 -13.36 6.29 -11.97
CA LEU A 51 -12.04 6.20 -12.62
C LEU A 51 -11.16 7.41 -12.29
N HIS A 52 -11.71 8.62 -12.18
CA HIS A 52 -10.97 9.81 -11.78
C HIS A 52 -10.41 9.68 -10.36
N VAL A 53 -11.27 9.29 -9.40
CA VAL A 53 -10.85 9.06 -8.01
C VAL A 53 -9.78 7.95 -7.96
N GLN A 54 -9.96 6.88 -8.72
CA GLN A 54 -9.01 5.78 -8.75
C GLN A 54 -7.67 6.18 -9.40
N ALA A 55 -7.69 6.99 -10.46
CA ALA A 55 -6.48 7.52 -11.09
C ALA A 55 -5.68 8.42 -10.14
N ASP A 56 -6.35 9.25 -9.36
CA ASP A 56 -5.69 10.12 -8.37
C ASP A 56 -5.09 9.32 -7.21
N GLN A 57 -5.81 8.29 -6.74
CA GLN A 57 -5.26 7.35 -5.77
C GLN A 57 -4.03 6.60 -6.31
N MET A 58 -4.03 6.19 -7.58
CA MET A 58 -2.87 5.55 -8.20
C MET A 58 -1.65 6.49 -8.26
N ARG A 59 -1.86 7.77 -8.61
CA ARG A 59 -0.79 8.78 -8.60
C ARG A 59 -0.22 9.00 -7.20
N LEU A 60 -1.10 9.10 -6.19
CA LEU A 60 -0.69 9.25 -4.80
C LEU A 60 0.13 8.04 -4.33
N LYS A 61 -0.34 6.82 -4.58
CA LYS A 61 0.35 5.58 -4.20
C LYS A 61 1.72 5.46 -4.86
N ARG A 62 1.88 5.92 -6.10
CA ARG A 62 3.17 5.95 -6.80
C ARG A 62 4.17 6.90 -6.12
N ARG A 63 3.70 8.06 -5.66
CA ARG A 63 4.52 9.02 -4.90
C ARG A 63 4.91 8.45 -3.53
N GLN A 64 3.96 7.88 -2.80
CA GLN A 64 4.22 7.26 -1.50
C GLN A 64 5.27 6.14 -1.58
N ARG A 65 5.24 5.29 -2.61
CA ARG A 65 6.28 4.27 -2.81
C ARG A 65 7.67 4.87 -3.03
N ALA A 66 7.76 5.99 -3.75
CA ALA A 66 9.02 6.68 -3.94
C ALA A 66 9.50 7.31 -2.62
N GLU A 67 8.59 7.91 -1.85
CA GLU A 67 8.88 8.45 -0.52
C GLU A 67 9.31 7.34 0.45
N GLU A 68 8.66 6.19 0.47
CA GLU A 68 9.06 5.04 1.29
C GLU A 68 10.49 4.56 0.96
N ILE A 69 10.87 4.56 -0.32
CA ILE A 69 12.23 4.23 -0.74
C ILE A 69 13.21 5.30 -0.26
N ALA A 70 12.84 6.58 -0.37
CA ALA A 70 13.65 7.71 0.10
C ALA A 70 13.83 7.68 1.63
N GLN A 71 12.79 7.35 2.39
CA GLN A 71 12.83 7.24 3.86
C GLN A 71 13.73 6.08 4.36
N ARG A 72 14.11 5.14 3.48
CA ARG A 72 15.11 4.12 3.81
C ARG A 72 16.55 4.63 3.67
N ALA A 73 16.78 5.77 3.01
CA ALA A 73 18.13 6.32 2.81
C ALA A 73 18.83 6.71 4.13
N PRO A 74 18.18 7.39 5.10
CA PRO A 74 18.80 7.72 6.39
C PRO A 74 19.26 6.49 7.17
N LEU A 75 18.47 5.42 7.15
CA LEU A 75 18.83 4.15 7.80
C LEU A 75 20.09 3.53 7.20
N LYS A 76 20.30 3.65 5.88
CA LYS A 76 21.55 3.22 5.23
C LYS A 76 22.73 4.12 5.58
N MET A 77 22.50 5.42 5.82
CA MET A 77 23.54 6.37 6.24
C MET A 77 23.98 6.17 7.69
N LEU A 78 23.18 5.52 8.55
CA LEU A 78 23.59 5.17 9.91
C LEU A 78 24.76 4.17 9.94
N PHE A 79 24.86 3.27 8.95
CA PHE A 79 25.91 2.27 8.94
C PHE A 79 27.32 2.90 8.86
N PRO A 80 27.64 3.78 7.88
CA PRO A 80 28.89 4.52 7.87
C PRO A 80 29.09 5.39 9.10
N LEU A 81 28.02 6.03 9.59
CA LEU A 81 28.10 6.90 10.77
C LEU A 81 28.59 6.12 11.99
N ILE A 82 27.99 4.95 12.26
CA ILE A 82 28.39 4.10 13.37
C ILE A 82 29.79 3.54 13.15
N PHE A 83 30.11 3.01 11.97
CA PHE A 83 31.42 2.38 11.76
C PHE A 83 32.59 3.36 11.69
N LEU A 84 32.37 4.63 11.34
CA LEU A 84 33.44 5.61 11.18
C LEU A 84 33.52 6.61 12.35
N ILE A 85 32.37 7.13 12.80
CA ILE A 85 32.34 8.15 13.86
C ILE A 85 32.41 7.52 15.25
N PHE A 86 31.74 6.38 15.49
CA PHE A 86 31.75 5.77 16.82
C PHE A 86 33.17 5.35 17.25
N PRO A 87 34.01 4.68 16.42
CA PRO A 87 35.38 4.38 16.80
C PRO A 87 36.23 5.63 17.03
N ALA A 88 36.05 6.67 16.22
CA ALA A 88 36.76 7.93 16.39
C ALA A 88 36.42 8.58 17.74
N LEU A 89 35.13 8.62 18.12
CA LEU A 89 34.69 9.11 19.43
C LEU A 89 35.26 8.26 20.57
N PHE A 90 35.30 6.93 20.40
CA PHE A 90 35.85 6.02 21.39
C PHE A 90 37.34 6.27 21.63
N ILE A 91 38.12 6.47 20.55
CA ILE A 91 39.55 6.80 20.61
C ILE A 91 39.76 8.14 21.31
N VAL A 92 38.97 9.18 20.97
CA VAL A 92 39.12 10.51 21.56
C VAL A 92 38.76 10.50 23.06
N LEU A 93 37.72 9.77 23.45
CA LEU A 93 37.25 9.74 24.83
C LEU A 93 38.12 8.83 25.72
N LEU A 94 38.36 7.59 25.29
CA LEU A 94 39.05 6.57 26.10
C LEU A 94 40.56 6.55 25.87
N GLY A 95 41.04 7.03 24.72
CA GLY A 95 42.48 7.13 24.43
C GLY A 95 43.29 7.82 25.53
N PRO A 96 42.96 9.06 25.93
CA PRO A 96 43.69 9.75 26.99
C PRO A 96 43.46 9.11 28.37
N ALA A 97 42.28 8.54 28.63
CA ALA A 97 42.00 7.85 29.89
C ALA A 97 42.90 6.62 30.07
N ILE A 98 43.08 5.82 29.02
CA ILE A 98 43.97 4.65 29.02
C ILE A 98 45.44 5.08 29.19
N ILE A 99 45.88 6.14 28.50
CA ILE A 99 47.24 6.66 28.62
C ILE A 99 47.48 7.21 30.03
N SER A 100 46.51 7.94 30.58
CA SER A 100 46.55 8.49 31.93
C SER A 100 46.67 7.37 32.96
N ILE A 101 45.82 6.34 32.90
CA ILE A 101 45.88 5.19 33.82
C ILE A 101 47.25 4.46 33.74
N LYS A 102 47.80 4.28 32.53
CA LYS A 102 49.14 3.68 32.36
C LYS A 102 50.25 4.54 32.93
N THR A 103 50.12 5.86 32.85
CA THR A 103 51.17 6.82 33.27
C THR A 103 51.09 7.14 34.76
N SER A 104 49.87 7.21 35.33
CA SER A 104 49.61 7.64 36.71
C SER A 104 49.96 6.61 37.79
N GLY A 105 50.69 5.53 37.48
CA GLY A 105 51.21 4.60 38.49
C GLY A 105 50.16 3.78 39.25
N VAL A 106 48.87 3.92 38.93
CA VAL A 106 47.77 3.13 39.52
C VAL A 106 47.95 1.63 39.24
N LEU A 107 48.46 1.27 38.07
CA LEU A 107 48.82 -0.12 37.72
C LEU A 107 50.10 -0.63 38.41
N LYS A 108 50.86 0.26 39.08
CA LYS A 108 52.06 -0.08 39.84
C LYS A 108 51.76 -0.29 41.33
N ILE A 109 50.55 0.08 41.77
CA ILE A 109 50.08 0.06 43.16
C ILE A 109 49.05 -1.07 43.42
N ILE A 110 48.38 -1.57 42.38
CA ILE A 110 47.55 -2.80 42.39
C ILE A 110 48.41 -3.97 41.92
#